data_AF-A0A3B8V3W0-F1
#
_entry.id   AF-A0A3B8V3W0-F1
#
_cell.length_a   1.000
_cell.length_b   1.000
_cell.length_c   1.000
_cell.angle_alpha   90.00
_cell.angle_beta   90.00
_cell.angle_gamma   90.00
#
_symmetry.space_group_name_H-M   'P 1'
#
loop_
_entity.id
_entity.type
_entity.pdbx_description
1 polymer ?
#
loop_
_entity_poly.entity_id
_entity_poly.type
_entity_poly.pdbx_seq_one_letter_code
_entity_poly.pdbx_strand_id
1 'polypeptide(L)'
;MFDFILPFDLSVAGAADKLRFSCGRFLTPVMKAITLSGNMGMIFVISAFIMLFFKKTRRFGVAALIAIALGFLFTNVILKHVIARERPFENVSSKFYTYWKAAGALN
;
A
#
# COMPACT_ATOMS: atom_id res chain seq x y z
N MET A 1 -21.31 -3.43 -10.71
CA MET A 1 -20.22 -3.65 -11.70
C MET A 1 -18.98 -4.30 -11.09
N PHE A 2 -18.64 -4.04 -9.81
CA PHE A 2 -17.57 -4.74 -9.10
C PHE A 2 -18.02 -6.01 -8.34
N ASP A 3 -19.32 -6.34 -8.40
CA ASP A 3 -19.97 -7.42 -7.64
C ASP A 3 -19.44 -8.82 -7.97
N PHE A 4 -18.90 -8.99 -9.16
CA PHE A 4 -18.21 -10.23 -9.56
C PHE A 4 -16.84 -10.40 -8.88
N ILE A 5 -16.14 -9.30 -8.60
CA ILE A 5 -14.78 -9.31 -8.02
C ILE A 5 -14.84 -9.31 -6.48
N LEU A 6 -15.90 -8.75 -5.90
CA LEU A 6 -16.12 -8.71 -4.45
C LEU A 6 -15.99 -10.06 -3.72
N PRO A 7 -16.57 -11.19 -4.17
CA PRO A 7 -16.39 -12.49 -3.49
C PRO A 7 -14.96 -13.02 -3.56
N PHE A 8 -14.23 -12.69 -4.64
CA PHE A 8 -12.81 -13.01 -4.78
C PHE A 8 -11.98 -12.17 -3.80
N ASP A 9 -12.18 -10.86 -3.76
CA ASP A 9 -11.52 -9.95 -2.81
C ASP A 9 -11.78 -10.37 -1.35
N LEU A 10 -13.02 -10.78 -1.03
CA LEU A 10 -13.39 -11.28 0.29
C LEU A 10 -12.68 -12.59 0.64
N SER A 11 -12.52 -13.50 -0.33
CA SER A 11 -11.79 -14.76 -0.14
C SER A 11 -10.32 -14.50 0.17
N VAL A 12 -9.69 -13.57 -0.55
CA VAL A 12 -8.30 -13.16 -0.32
C VAL A 12 -8.14 -12.47 1.03
N ALA A 13 -9.05 -11.56 1.40
CA ALA A 13 -9.02 -10.90 2.70
C ALA A 13 -9.21 -11.90 3.85
N GLY A 14 -10.11 -12.87 3.71
CA GLY A 14 -10.31 -13.94 4.69
C GLY A 14 -9.10 -14.87 4.80
N ALA A 15 -8.39 -15.15 3.69
CA ALA A 15 -7.15 -15.90 3.73
C ALA A 15 -6.05 -15.15 4.48
N ALA A 16 -5.94 -13.83 4.30
CA ALA A 16 -5.00 -12.98 5.03
C ALA A 16 -5.32 -12.93 6.54
N ASP A 17 -6.60 -12.86 6.92
CA ASP A 17 -6.99 -12.87 8.33
C ASP A 17 -6.72 -14.23 9.00
N LYS A 18 -6.96 -15.34 8.29
CA LYS A 18 -6.59 -16.68 8.76
C LYS A 18 -5.08 -16.81 8.93
N LEU A 19 -4.28 -16.30 8.00
CA LEU A 19 -2.82 -16.28 8.11
C LEU A 19 -2.36 -15.47 9.32
N ARG A 20 -2.96 -14.30 9.55
CA ARG A 20 -2.72 -13.49 10.75
C ARG A 20 -3.05 -14.27 12.02
N PHE A 21 -4.17 -15.00 12.04
CA PHE A 21 -4.56 -15.82 13.19
C PHE A 21 -3.60 -16.99 13.42
N SER A 22 -3.21 -17.71 12.36
CA SER A 22 -2.30 -18.86 12.41
C SER A 22 -0.85 -18.50 12.77
N CYS A 23 -0.33 -17.38 12.24
CA CYS A 23 1.02 -16.89 12.55
C CYS A 23 1.08 -15.99 13.80
N GLY A 24 -0.05 -15.81 14.49
CA GLY A 24 -0.16 -15.03 15.72
C GLY A 24 0.23 -13.55 15.56
N ARG A 25 0.50 -12.90 16.69
CA ARG A 25 0.78 -11.46 16.78
C ARG A 25 2.16 -11.05 16.25
N PHE A 26 2.95 -11.99 15.70
CA PHE A 26 4.31 -11.75 15.19
C PHE A 26 4.32 -11.15 13.78
N LEU A 27 3.41 -11.57 12.91
CA LEU A 27 3.40 -11.10 11.52
C LEU A 27 2.95 -9.64 11.39
N THR A 28 2.06 -9.19 12.30
CA THR A 28 1.53 -7.82 12.34
C THR A 28 2.61 -6.73 12.48
N PRO A 29 3.54 -6.77 13.47
CA PRO A 29 4.59 -5.76 13.59
C PRO A 29 5.56 -5.76 12.41
N VAL A 30 5.88 -6.92 11.84
CA VAL A 30 6.73 -7.02 10.63
C VAL A 30 6.05 -6.33 9.44
N MET A 31 4.79 -6.64 9.20
CA MET A 31 4.01 -6.02 8.12
C MET A 31 3.86 -4.51 8.34
N LYS A 32 3.70 -4.07 9.60
CA LYS A 32 3.65 -2.64 9.96
C LYS A 32 4.98 -1.95 9.71
N ALA A 33 6.12 -2.57 10.03
CA ALA A 33 7.44 -2.03 9.76
C ALA A 33 7.68 -1.87 8.25
N ILE A 34 7.31 -2.86 7.44
CA ILE A 34 7.38 -2.78 5.98
C ILE A 34 6.46 -1.67 5.44
N THR A 35 5.26 -1.51 6.01
CA THR A 35 4.32 -0.46 5.58
C THR A 35 4.85 0.94 5.93
N LEU A 36 5.44 1.11 7.11
CA LEU A 36 6.08 2.36 7.54
C LEU A 36 7.25 2.72 6.63
N SER A 37 8.05 1.73 6.24
CA SER A 37 9.19 1.89 5.34
C SER A 37 8.74 2.38 3.94
N GLY A 38 7.58 1.91 3.47
CA GLY A 38 6.96 2.35 2.21
C GLY A 38 6.12 3.62 2.31
N ASN A 39 5.97 4.23 3.49
CA ASN A 39 5.08 5.39 3.65
C ASN A 39 5.56 6.57 2.79
N MET A 40 4.65 7.16 2.00
CA MET A 40 4.92 8.18 0.97
C MET A 40 6.00 7.80 -0.07
N GLY A 41 6.41 6.54 -0.16
CA GLY A 41 7.52 6.11 -1.01
C GLY A 41 8.88 6.63 -0.55
N MET A 42 9.03 7.01 0.74
CA MET A 42 10.23 7.65 1.27
C MET A 42 11.52 6.88 0.97
N ILE A 43 11.52 5.55 1.09
CA ILE A 43 12.72 4.73 0.82
C ILE A 43 13.19 4.87 -0.64
N PHE A 44 12.26 4.92 -1.59
CA PHE A 44 12.59 5.05 -3.01
C PHE A 44 13.07 6.47 -3.36
N VAL A 45 12.47 7.49 -2.73
CA VAL A 45 12.92 8.87 -2.88
C VAL A 45 14.32 9.05 -2.30
N ILE A 46 14.56 8.56 -1.08
CA ILE A 46 15.87 8.63 -0.40
C ILE A 46 16.93 7.90 -1.22
N SER A 47 16.64 6.69 -1.71
CA SER A 47 17.61 5.94 -2.52
C SER A 47 17.92 6.64 -3.86
N ALA A 48 16.91 7.20 -4.53
CA ALA A 48 17.11 7.99 -5.74
C ALA A 48 17.94 9.26 -5.48
N PHE A 49 17.73 9.93 -4.33
CA PHE A 49 18.55 11.06 -3.90
C PHE A 49 20.00 10.65 -3.60
N ILE A 50 20.22 9.52 -2.92
CA ILE A 50 21.58 9.00 -2.65
C ILE A 50 22.33 8.74 -3.97
N MET A 51 21.65 8.19 -4.99
CA MET A 51 22.24 7.94 -6.30
C MET A 51 22.68 9.21 -7.05
N LEU A 52 22.17 10.40 -6.68
CA LEU A 52 22.60 11.67 -7.27
C LEU A 52 23.99 12.12 -6.77
N PHE A 53 24.43 11.69 -5.60
CA PHE A 53 25.75 12.05 -5.08
C PHE A 53 26.89 11.36 -5.84
N PHE A 54 26.67 10.15 -6.35
CA PHE A 54 27.66 9.39 -7.10
C PHE A 54 27.67 9.79 -8.58
N LYS A 55 28.75 10.45 -9.04
CA LYS A 55 28.88 11.00 -10.41
C LYS A 55 28.56 10.00 -11.53
N LYS A 56 28.87 8.71 -11.35
CA LYS A 56 28.59 7.66 -12.35
C LYS A 56 27.12 7.24 -12.43
N THR A 57 26.33 7.39 -11.36
CA THR A 57 24.94 6.91 -11.29
C THR A 57 23.88 8.02 -11.35
N ARG A 58 24.29 9.28 -11.51
CA ARG A 58 23.38 10.44 -11.56
C ARG A 58 22.25 10.31 -12.56
N ARG A 59 22.53 9.77 -13.76
CA ARG A 59 21.51 9.57 -14.80
C ARG A 59 20.40 8.64 -14.34
N PHE A 60 20.75 7.58 -13.60
CA PHE A 60 19.78 6.64 -13.03
C PHE A 60 19.02 7.27 -11.86
N GLY A 61 19.68 8.07 -11.02
CA GLY A 61 19.01 8.81 -9.94
C GLY A 61 17.97 9.79 -10.45
N VAL A 62 18.29 10.57 -11.50
CA VAL A 62 17.33 11.49 -12.14
C VAL A 62 16.18 10.73 -12.80
N ALA A 63 16.46 9.64 -13.53
CA ALA A 63 15.41 8.82 -14.14
C ALA A 63 14.47 8.21 -13.09
N ALA A 64 15.00 7.73 -11.96
CA ALA A 64 14.21 7.20 -10.86
C ALA A 64 13.31 8.27 -10.23
N LEU A 65 13.81 9.48 -10.00
CA LEU A 65 13.00 10.59 -9.49
C LEU A 65 11.87 10.97 -10.44
N ILE A 66 12.14 11.04 -11.76
CA ILE A 66 11.12 11.31 -12.77
C ILE A 66 10.06 10.20 -12.77
N ALA A 67 10.48 8.93 -12.71
CA ALA A 67 9.55 7.81 -12.66
C ALA A 67 8.65 7.85 -11.41
N ILE A 68 9.22 8.17 -10.24
CA ILE A 68 8.46 8.32 -8.99
C ILE A 68 7.47 9.49 -9.11
N ALA A 69 7.89 10.63 -9.65
CA ALA A 69 7.05 11.81 -9.84
C ALA A 69 5.88 11.54 -10.80
N LEU A 70 6.16 10.91 -11.96
CA LEU A 70 5.12 10.51 -12.91
C LEU A 70 4.17 9.47 -12.29
N GLY A 71 4.70 8.46 -11.60
CA GLY A 71 3.90 7.48 -10.89
C GLY A 71 2.97 8.13 -9.87
N PHE A 72 3.47 9.10 -9.10
CA PHE A 72 2.66 9.87 -8.17
C PHE A 72 1.56 10.66 -8.88
N LEU A 73 1.89 11.38 -9.95
CA LEU A 73 0.92 12.18 -10.71
C LEU A 73 -0.18 11.31 -11.32
N PHE A 74 0.19 10.27 -12.06
CA PHE A 74 -0.80 9.42 -12.73
C PHE A 74 -1.65 8.62 -11.75
N THR A 75 -1.05 8.05 -10.70
CA THR A 75 -1.82 7.17 -9.80
C THR A 75 -2.51 7.93 -8.67
N ASN A 76 -1.79 8.80 -7.96
CA ASN A 76 -2.34 9.46 -6.76
C ASN A 76 -3.19 10.68 -7.09
N VAL A 77 -2.86 11.42 -8.14
CA VAL A 77 -3.62 12.61 -8.53
C VAL A 77 -4.70 12.21 -9.55
N ILE A 78 -4.32 11.66 -10.70
CA ILE A 78 -5.31 11.43 -11.77
C ILE A 78 -6.22 10.25 -11.40
N LEU A 79 -5.65 9.05 -11.23
CA LEU A 79 -6.45 7.82 -11.16
C LEU A 79 -7.33 7.76 -9.91
N LYS A 80 -6.81 8.19 -8.75
CA LYS A 80 -7.60 8.23 -7.51
C LYS A 80 -8.80 9.19 -7.62
N HIS A 81 -8.65 10.35 -8.26
CA HIS A 81 -9.75 11.29 -8.44
C HIS A 81 -10.76 10.82 -9.49
N VAL A 82 -10.29 10.22 -10.59
CA VAL A 82 -11.17 9.74 -11.66
C VAL A 82 -12.02 8.55 -11.22
N ILE A 83 -11.42 7.59 -10.50
CA ILE A 83 -12.15 6.38 -10.10
C ILE A 83 -12.97 6.61 -8.82
N ALA A 84 -12.49 7.47 -7.89
CA ALA A 84 -13.16 7.83 -6.64
C ALA A 84 -13.77 6.63 -5.89
N ARG A 85 -13.10 5.47 -5.92
CA ARG A 85 -13.57 4.24 -5.27
C ARG A 85 -13.49 4.39 -3.76
N GLU A 86 -14.63 4.24 -3.09
CA GLU A 86 -14.73 4.12 -1.63
C GLU A 86 -13.91 2.95 -1.08
N ARG A 87 -13.32 3.12 0.10
CA ARG A 87 -12.49 2.07 0.69
C ARG A 87 -13.38 0.99 1.30
N PRO A 88 -13.05 -0.30 1.15
CA PRO A 88 -13.89 -1.38 1.67
C PRO A 88 -14.04 -1.36 3.21
N PHE A 89 -13.11 -0.72 3.93
CA PHE A 89 -13.16 -0.53 5.38
C PHE A 89 -13.91 0.73 5.82
N GLU A 90 -14.36 1.62 4.92
CA GLU A 90 -15.21 2.76 5.29
C GLU A 90 -16.62 2.30 5.67
N ASN A 91 -17.06 1.17 5.11
CA ASN A 91 -18.33 0.55 5.46
C ASN A 91 -18.21 -0.32 6.72
N VAL A 92 -18.74 0.19 7.85
CA VAL A 92 -18.70 -0.47 9.17
C VAL A 92 -19.38 -1.84 9.17
N SER A 93 -20.34 -2.07 8.28
CA SER A 93 -21.08 -3.33 8.17
C SER A 93 -20.37 -4.38 7.31
N SER A 94 -19.25 -4.05 6.66
CA SER A 94 -18.55 -4.96 5.77
C SER A 94 -17.63 -5.93 6.54
N LYS A 95 -17.46 -7.17 6.01
CA LYS A 95 -16.48 -8.12 6.57
C LYS A 95 -15.05 -7.57 6.52
N PHE A 96 -14.74 -6.71 5.55
CA PHE A 96 -13.44 -6.05 5.45
C PHE A 96 -13.15 -5.16 6.66
N TYR A 97 -14.15 -4.46 7.19
CA TYR A 97 -13.99 -3.65 8.40
C TYR A 97 -13.62 -4.50 9.63
N THR A 98 -14.24 -5.68 9.77
CA THR A 98 -13.92 -6.62 10.84
C THR A 98 -12.46 -7.08 10.78
N TYR A 99 -11.99 -7.48 9.59
CA TYR A 99 -10.59 -7.89 9.41
C TYR A 99 -9.61 -6.74 9.65
N TRP A 100 -9.98 -5.52 9.22
CA TRP A 100 -9.18 -4.32 9.44
C TRP A 100 -9.02 -3.98 10.92
N LYS A 101 -10.11 -4.02 11.70
CA LYS A 101 -10.04 -3.86 13.17
C LYS A 101 -9.21 -4.95 13.83
N ALA A 102 -9.39 -6.21 13.42
CA ALA A 102 -8.66 -7.34 13.98
C ALA A 102 -7.13 -7.25 13.73
N ALA A 103 -6.71 -6.57 12.65
CA ALA A 103 -5.32 -6.31 12.33
C ALA A 103 -4.66 -5.22 13.21
N GLY A 104 -5.42 -4.53 14.06
CA GLY A 104 -4.90 -3.50 14.96
C GLY A 104 -4.92 -2.09 14.37
N ALA A 105 -5.90 -1.80 13.51
CA ALA A 105 -6.23 -0.43 13.14
C ALA A 105 -6.48 0.42 14.39
N LEU A 106 -5.88 1.61 14.45
CA LEU A 106 -6.15 2.59 15.50
C LEU A 106 -7.62 3.03 15.35
N ASN A 107 -8.38 2.96 16.44
CA ASN A 107 -9.72 3.55 16.52
C ASN A 107 -9.66 5.05 16.22
#